data_AF-A0AAJ7C6A8-F1
#
_entry.id   AF-A0AAJ7C6A8-F1
#
_cell.length_a   1.000
_cell.length_b   1.000
_cell.length_c   1.000
_cell.angle_alpha   90.00
_cell.angle_beta   90.00
_cell.angle_gamma   90.00
#
_symmetry.space_group_name_H-M   'P 1'
#
loop_
_entity.id
_entity.type
_entity.pdbx_description
1 polymer ?
#
loop_
_entity_poly.entity_id
_entity_poly.type
_entity_poly.pdbx_seq_one_letter_code
_entity_poly.pdbx_strand_id
1 'polypeptide(L)'
;MLPQLAVLAKILCLLMVVMCGAVPAMVRSVSLYSTCSSGNVTVIGRAVKAVGRDDNNAPFQKLTTQSEDFSGKLYIFAEKSQRYICFNKRWKLVGLPKKQKSPMCQFYEVYNGSYLRYRSVADGVHYLGFNKWGKPMRNPNGRQECFNFIKYNPHFDIKHHNSLVTSNMATEPRLVVRKPALIRAPKKFLPSSDGGRETHRHRHNRWKIREDEVSPRRRHESRLLEANKY
;
A
#
# COMPACT_ATOMS: atom_id res chain seq x y z
N MET A 1 -45.42 30.56 21.12
CA MET A 1 -44.99 29.30 20.48
C MET A 1 -43.47 29.26 20.23
N LEU A 2 -42.64 29.42 21.27
CA LEU A 2 -41.18 29.31 21.21
C LEU A 2 -40.55 28.04 21.83
N PRO A 3 -41.24 27.18 22.61
CA PRO A 3 -40.55 26.07 23.30
C PRO A 3 -40.17 24.92 22.36
N GLN A 4 -40.93 24.69 21.28
CA GLN A 4 -40.65 23.58 20.35
C GLN A 4 -39.35 23.79 19.56
N LEU A 5 -39.09 25.00 19.05
CA LEU A 5 -37.85 25.28 18.29
C LEU A 5 -36.60 25.11 19.16
N ALA A 6 -36.65 25.54 20.42
CA ALA A 6 -35.52 25.41 21.35
C ALA A 6 -35.25 23.94 21.71
N VAL A 7 -36.30 23.14 21.88
CA VAL A 7 -36.18 21.69 22.12
C VAL A 7 -35.60 20.99 20.89
N LEU A 8 -36.08 21.33 19.70
CA LEU A 8 -35.63 20.73 18.44
C LEU A 8 -34.16 21.08 18.14
N ALA A 9 -33.75 22.33 18.37
CA ALA A 9 -32.36 22.75 18.26
C ALA A 9 -31.44 22.01 19.24
N LYS A 10 -31.86 21.83 20.50
CA LYS A 10 -31.10 21.05 21.50
C LYS A 10 -30.96 19.58 21.09
N ILE A 11 -32.03 18.97 20.58
CA ILE A 11 -32.01 17.59 20.09
C ILE A 11 -31.07 17.47 18.89
N LEU A 12 -31.13 18.40 17.92
CA LEU A 12 -30.21 18.40 16.78
C LEU A 12 -28.76 18.57 17.22
N CYS A 13 -28.45 19.46 18.16
CA CYS A 13 -27.10 19.61 18.71
C CYS A 13 -26.62 18.33 19.40
N LEU A 14 -27.46 17.67 20.20
CA LEU A 14 -27.12 16.40 20.84
C LEU A 14 -26.91 15.28 19.82
N LEU A 15 -27.77 15.19 18.81
CA LEU A 15 -27.62 14.22 17.71
C LEU A 15 -26.34 14.49 16.91
N MET A 16 -25.99 15.74 16.64
CA MET A 16 -24.72 16.09 15.97
C MET A 16 -23.51 15.69 16.81
N VAL A 17 -23.53 15.91 18.13
CA VAL A 17 -22.44 15.48 19.04
C VAL A 17 -22.33 13.96 19.09
N VAL A 18 -23.45 13.24 19.17
CA VAL A 18 -23.48 11.77 19.19
C VAL A 18 -22.99 11.20 17.85
N MET A 19 -23.42 11.76 16.71
CA MET A 19 -23.02 11.29 15.39
C MET A 19 -21.57 11.63 15.07
N CYS A 20 -21.06 12.81 15.48
CA CYS A 20 -19.64 13.14 15.39
C CYS A 20 -18.76 12.25 16.28
N GLY A 21 -19.26 11.81 17.44
CA GLY A 21 -18.59 10.84 18.32
C GLY A 21 -18.70 9.39 17.86
N ALA A 22 -19.68 9.06 17.01
CA ALA A 22 -19.96 7.71 16.52
C ALA A 22 -19.42 7.42 15.12
N VAL A 23 -18.75 8.37 14.43
CA VAL A 23 -18.03 8.05 13.19
C VAL A 23 -16.92 7.08 13.55
N PRO A 24 -16.99 5.79 13.16
CA PRO A 24 -15.85 4.92 13.31
C PRO A 24 -14.75 5.56 12.48
N ALA A 25 -13.63 5.94 13.10
CA ALA A 25 -12.46 6.47 12.40
C ALA A 25 -12.27 5.64 11.13
N MET A 26 -12.56 6.24 9.96
CA MET A 26 -12.89 5.50 8.74
C MET A 26 -11.92 4.34 8.52
N VAL A 27 -12.42 3.13 8.78
CA VAL A 27 -11.61 1.92 8.91
C VAL A 27 -11.26 1.44 7.50
N ARG A 28 -10.17 1.96 6.93
CA ARG A 28 -9.71 1.54 5.61
C ARG A 28 -8.75 0.36 5.72
N SER A 29 -8.99 -0.64 4.88
CA SER A 29 -8.07 -1.75 4.69
C SER A 29 -6.77 -1.26 4.05
N VAL A 30 -5.65 -1.71 4.58
CA VAL A 30 -4.30 -1.36 4.15
C VAL A 30 -3.43 -2.61 4.07
N SER A 31 -2.30 -2.48 3.38
CA SER A 31 -1.17 -3.40 3.47
C SER A 31 0.05 -2.63 3.93
N LEU A 32 0.90 -3.31 4.70
CA LEU A 32 2.17 -2.77 5.18
C LEU A 32 3.31 -3.48 4.46
N TYR A 33 4.01 -2.73 3.62
CA TYR A 33 5.20 -3.20 2.90
C TYR A 33 6.44 -2.95 3.74
N SER A 34 7.17 -4.01 4.08
CA SER A 34 8.46 -3.95 4.76
C SER A 34 9.56 -3.63 3.76
N THR A 35 10.26 -2.52 3.99
CA THR A 35 11.35 -2.08 3.11
C THR A 35 12.56 -3.02 3.15
N CYS A 36 12.84 -3.67 4.30
CA CYS A 36 13.97 -4.60 4.41
C CYS A 36 13.76 -5.92 3.68
N SER A 37 12.56 -6.49 3.79
CA SER A 37 12.24 -7.81 3.23
C SER A 37 11.64 -7.74 1.83
N SER A 38 11.37 -6.53 1.34
CA SER A 38 10.66 -6.27 0.09
C SER A 38 9.33 -7.01 -0.02
N GLY A 39 8.60 -7.14 1.09
CA GLY A 39 7.40 -7.96 1.18
C GLY A 39 6.35 -7.38 2.11
N ASN A 40 5.12 -7.86 2.00
CA ASN A 40 3.98 -7.39 2.79
C ASN A 40 3.81 -8.19 4.07
N VAL A 41 3.44 -7.48 5.13
CA VAL A 41 3.08 -8.10 6.40
C VAL A 41 1.92 -9.07 6.19
N THR A 42 2.19 -10.34 6.46
CA THR A 42 1.30 -11.48 6.25
C THR A 42 1.08 -12.16 7.59
N VAL A 43 -0.18 -12.32 7.99
CA VAL A 43 -0.56 -12.96 9.25
C VAL A 43 -1.36 -14.21 8.97
N ILE A 44 -0.80 -15.38 9.27
CA ILE A 44 -1.45 -16.69 9.10
C ILE A 44 -1.44 -17.40 10.45
N GLY A 45 -2.63 -17.59 11.03
CA GLY A 45 -2.75 -18.11 12.39
C GLY A 45 -1.96 -17.22 13.36
N ARG A 46 -1.08 -17.83 14.17
CA ARG A 46 -0.22 -17.08 15.12
C ARG A 46 1.03 -16.47 14.46
N ALA A 47 1.38 -16.88 13.24
CA ALA A 47 2.60 -16.45 12.58
C ALA A 47 2.42 -15.08 11.92
N VAL A 48 3.41 -14.21 12.11
CA VAL A 48 3.52 -12.91 11.44
C VAL A 48 4.85 -12.90 10.68
N LYS A 49 4.81 -12.62 9.38
CA LYS A 49 5.98 -12.54 8.49
C LYS A 49 5.81 -11.37 7.53
N ALA A 50 6.86 -11.00 6.79
CA ALA A 50 6.75 -10.06 5.67
C ALA A 50 7.29 -10.70 4.39
N VAL A 51 6.39 -11.11 3.49
CA VAL A 51 6.72 -11.90 2.30
C VAL A 51 6.13 -11.30 1.04
N GLY A 52 6.68 -11.66 -0.13
CA GLY A 52 6.14 -11.25 -1.42
C GLY A 52 4.66 -11.63 -1.56
N ARG A 53 3.89 -10.82 -2.28
CA ARG A 53 2.46 -11.07 -2.50
C ARG A 53 2.28 -12.12 -3.60
N ASP A 54 1.44 -13.11 -3.33
CA ASP A 54 0.95 -14.10 -4.30
C ASP A 54 -0.55 -14.35 -4.05
N ASP A 55 -1.21 -15.13 -4.91
CA ASP A 55 -2.66 -15.38 -4.82
C ASP A 55 -3.07 -16.10 -3.52
N ASN A 56 -2.17 -16.92 -2.97
CA ASN A 56 -2.44 -17.70 -1.76
C ASN A 56 -2.36 -16.84 -0.49
N ASN A 57 -1.40 -15.92 -0.44
CA ASN A 57 -1.12 -15.11 0.74
C ASN A 57 -1.77 -13.72 0.69
N ALA A 58 -2.21 -13.29 -0.49
CA ALA A 58 -2.84 -12.00 -0.73
C ALA A 58 -3.97 -11.64 0.27
N PRO A 59 -4.89 -12.56 0.64
CA PRO A 59 -5.93 -12.28 1.62
C PRO A 59 -5.39 -12.05 3.04
N PHE A 60 -4.26 -12.69 3.39
CA PHE A 60 -3.63 -12.61 4.72
C PHE A 60 -2.74 -11.37 4.91
N GLN A 61 -2.61 -10.55 3.86
CA GLN A 61 -1.89 -9.27 3.86
C GLN A 61 -2.81 -8.06 4.01
N LYS A 62 -4.11 -8.29 4.13
CA LYS A 62 -5.11 -7.25 4.34
C LYS A 62 -5.21 -6.93 5.83
N LEU A 63 -4.80 -5.72 6.18
CA LEU A 63 -4.72 -5.21 7.54
C LEU A 63 -5.64 -4.01 7.73
N THR A 64 -5.90 -3.69 8.98
CA THR A 64 -6.72 -2.56 9.39
C THR A 64 -6.07 -1.90 10.60
N THR A 65 -6.00 -0.57 10.62
CA THR A 65 -5.62 0.17 11.82
C THR A 65 -6.86 0.59 12.60
N GLN A 66 -6.92 0.28 13.89
CA GLN A 66 -8.05 0.59 14.77
C GLN A 66 -7.56 1.41 15.96
N SER A 67 -8.18 2.56 16.21
CA SER A 67 -7.96 3.36 17.42
C SER A 67 -9.20 3.27 18.31
N GLU A 68 -8.99 3.22 19.63
CA GLU A 68 -10.10 3.23 20.60
C GLU A 68 -10.41 4.63 21.13
N ASP A 69 -9.45 5.54 21.01
CA ASP A 69 -9.52 6.92 21.49
C ASP A 69 -8.62 7.83 20.64
N PHE A 70 -8.50 9.09 21.06
CA PHE A 70 -7.65 10.09 20.42
C PHE A 70 -6.21 10.09 20.95
N SER A 71 -5.76 9.06 21.68
CA SER A 71 -4.40 9.02 22.26
C SER A 71 -3.30 8.76 21.22
N GLY A 72 -3.66 8.61 19.94
CA GLY A 72 -2.75 8.22 18.86
C GLY A 72 -2.31 6.76 18.91
N LYS A 73 -2.76 5.99 19.91
CA LYS A 73 -2.53 4.55 19.99
C LYS A 73 -3.41 3.86 18.96
N LEU A 74 -2.86 2.84 18.32
CA LEU A 74 -3.60 2.00 17.39
C LEU A 74 -3.29 0.52 17.56
N TYR A 75 -4.22 -0.28 17.08
CA TYR A 75 -4.10 -1.71 16.88
C TYR A 75 -3.98 -2.01 15.39
N ILE A 76 -3.15 -2.99 15.04
CA ILE A 76 -3.06 -3.49 13.67
C ILE A 76 -3.76 -4.84 13.61
N PHE A 77 -4.89 -4.90 12.93
CA PHE A 77 -5.74 -6.08 12.84
C PHE A 77 -5.63 -6.73 11.46
N ALA A 78 -5.31 -8.00 11.40
CA ALA A 78 -5.31 -8.79 10.18
C ALA A 78 -6.71 -9.35 9.92
N GLU A 79 -7.35 -8.90 8.85
CA GLU A 79 -8.76 -9.16 8.58
C GLU A 79 -9.03 -10.65 8.34
N LYS A 80 -8.28 -11.28 7.43
CA LYS A 80 -8.52 -12.70 7.09
C LYS A 80 -8.27 -13.64 8.26
N SER A 81 -7.22 -13.37 9.04
CA SER A 81 -6.85 -14.20 10.19
C SER A 81 -7.62 -13.85 11.48
N GLN A 82 -8.38 -12.77 11.48
CA GLN A 82 -9.12 -12.24 12.63
C GLN A 82 -8.23 -12.07 13.88
N ARG A 83 -7.04 -11.50 13.69
CA ARG A 83 -6.00 -11.42 14.72
C ARG A 83 -5.33 -10.06 14.75
N TYR A 84 -5.04 -9.58 15.96
CA TYR A 84 -4.17 -8.44 16.18
C TYR A 84 -2.71 -8.85 16.07
N ILE A 85 -1.90 -8.01 15.44
CA ILE A 85 -0.44 -8.12 15.53
C ILE A 85 -0.03 -7.62 16.90
N CYS A 86 0.71 -8.43 17.64
CA CYS A 86 1.16 -8.11 18.98
C CYS A 86 2.61 -8.58 19.18
N PHE A 87 3.31 -7.97 20.12
CA PHE A 87 4.46 -8.61 20.74
C PHE A 87 4.01 -9.65 21.76
N ASN A 88 4.75 -10.75 21.88
CA ASN A 88 4.64 -11.62 23.05
C ASN A 88 5.62 -11.17 24.16
N LYS A 89 5.59 -11.84 25.32
CA LYS A 89 6.51 -11.56 26.45
C LYS A 89 8.00 -11.68 26.11
N ARG A 90 8.37 -12.29 24.97
CA ARG A 90 9.75 -12.43 24.47
C ARG A 90 10.02 -11.50 23.28
N TRP A 91 9.23 -10.43 23.12
CA TRP A 91 9.34 -9.43 22.04
C TRP A 91 9.31 -10.01 20.61
N LYS A 92 8.67 -11.17 20.43
CA LYS A 92 8.40 -11.75 19.10
C LYS A 92 7.02 -11.31 18.63
N LEU A 93 6.92 -10.88 17.37
CA LEU A 93 5.64 -10.62 16.72
C LEU A 93 4.81 -11.91 16.57
N VAL A 94 3.54 -11.83 16.98
CA VAL A 94 2.56 -12.91 16.95
C VAL A 94 1.17 -12.38 16.60
N GLY A 95 0.34 -13.22 15.97
CA GLY A 95 -1.07 -12.95 15.73
C GLY A 95 -1.94 -13.45 16.90
N LEU A 96 -2.56 -12.55 17.66
CA LEU A 96 -3.42 -12.89 18.79
C LEU A 96 -4.91 -12.62 18.50
N PRO A 97 -5.83 -13.50 18.92
CA PRO A 97 -7.26 -13.26 18.75
C PRO A 97 -7.73 -12.09 19.63
N LYS A 98 -8.89 -11.51 19.30
CA LYS A 98 -9.49 -10.37 20.04
C LYS A 98 -9.59 -10.60 21.55
N LYS A 99 -9.88 -11.83 22.00
CA LYS A 99 -9.95 -12.19 23.43
C LYS A 99 -8.62 -12.06 24.18
N GLN A 100 -7.49 -12.00 23.47
CA GLN A 100 -6.14 -11.86 24.03
C GLN A 100 -5.53 -10.48 23.71
N LYS A 101 -6.38 -9.50 23.35
CA LYS A 101 -5.97 -8.11 23.13
C LYS A 101 -5.37 -7.54 24.42
N SER A 102 -4.23 -6.87 24.30
CA SER A 102 -3.48 -6.31 25.43
C SER A 102 -2.66 -5.10 25.00
N PRO A 103 -2.02 -4.36 25.92
CA PRO A 103 -1.09 -3.28 25.57
C PRO A 103 0.05 -3.71 24.64
N MET A 104 0.44 -5.00 24.64
CA MET A 104 1.44 -5.56 23.73
C MET A 104 0.99 -5.59 22.25
N CYS A 105 -0.30 -5.32 21.99
CA CYS A 105 -0.90 -5.20 20.67
C CYS A 105 -1.08 -3.75 20.22
N GLN A 106 -0.68 -2.77 21.05
CA GLN A 106 -0.83 -1.36 20.77
C GLN A 106 0.48 -0.76 20.24
N PHE A 107 0.35 0.12 19.26
CA PHE A 107 1.47 0.81 18.63
C PHE A 107 1.17 2.30 18.44
N TYR A 108 2.23 3.10 18.40
CA TYR A 108 2.22 4.43 17.80
C TYR A 108 2.71 4.32 16.35
N GLU A 109 1.96 4.87 15.40
CA GLU A 109 2.42 5.08 14.02
C GLU A 109 3.24 6.37 13.99
N VAL A 110 4.52 6.27 13.67
CA VAL A 110 5.46 7.41 13.65
C VAL A 110 6.19 7.46 12.32
N TYR A 111 6.52 8.68 11.88
CA TYR A 111 7.32 8.87 10.68
C TYR A 111 8.82 8.77 10.98
N ASN A 112 9.55 8.19 10.04
CA ASN A 112 11.01 8.18 9.98
C ASN A 112 11.43 8.55 8.55
N GLY A 113 11.63 9.85 8.31
CA GLY A 113 11.73 10.39 6.95
C GLY A 113 10.45 10.12 6.16
N SER A 114 10.60 9.51 4.98
CA SER A 114 9.48 9.13 4.10
C SER A 114 8.79 7.81 4.46
N TYR A 115 9.20 7.15 5.55
CA TYR A 115 8.70 5.84 5.94
C TYR A 115 7.90 5.89 7.24
N LEU A 116 7.05 4.90 7.43
CA LEU A 116 6.34 4.66 8.68
C LEU A 116 7.09 3.66 9.55
N ARG A 117 7.01 3.85 10.87
CA ARG A 117 7.41 2.86 11.88
C ARG A 117 6.27 2.68 12.87
N TYR A 118 6.18 1.50 13.48
CA TYR A 118 5.18 1.18 14.49
C TYR A 118 5.87 0.89 15.82
N ARG A 119 5.91 1.89 16.70
CA ARG A 119 6.56 1.82 18.02
C ARG A 119 5.63 1.16 19.02
N SER A 120 6.09 0.20 19.80
CA SER A 120 5.28 -0.43 20.85
C SER A 120 4.89 0.58 21.91
N VAL A 121 3.63 0.56 22.33
CA VAL A 121 3.16 1.32 23.50
C VAL A 121 3.69 0.71 24.81
N ALA A 122 3.96 -0.60 24.82
CA ALA A 122 4.28 -1.33 26.04
C ALA A 122 5.62 -0.93 26.67
N ASP A 123 6.62 -0.58 25.86
CA ASP A 123 7.93 -0.15 26.36
C ASP A 123 8.51 1.09 25.65
N GLY A 124 7.90 1.53 24.55
CA GLY A 124 8.37 2.68 23.79
C GLY A 124 9.69 2.47 23.03
N VAL A 125 10.32 1.30 23.09
CA VAL A 125 11.64 1.04 22.49
C VAL A 125 11.55 0.03 21.35
N HIS A 126 10.68 -0.97 21.45
CA HIS A 126 10.52 -1.95 20.38
C HIS A 126 9.69 -1.40 19.22
N TYR A 127 10.14 -1.69 18.00
CA TYR A 127 9.41 -1.39 16.78
C TYR A 127 9.01 -2.68 16.07
N LEU A 128 7.84 -2.68 15.44
CA LEU A 128 7.48 -3.70 14.46
C LEU A 128 8.56 -3.70 13.37
N GLY A 129 9.07 -4.88 13.00
CA GLY A 129 10.15 -4.96 12.03
C GLY A 129 10.37 -6.38 11.53
N PHE A 130 10.95 -6.48 10.33
CA PHE A 130 11.29 -7.74 9.69
C PHE A 130 12.67 -7.66 9.07
N ASN A 131 13.46 -8.71 9.23
CA ASN A 131 14.76 -8.79 8.56
C ASN A 131 14.58 -9.05 7.06
N LYS A 132 15.70 -9.08 6.31
CA LYS A 132 15.70 -9.28 4.85
C LYS A 132 15.00 -10.54 4.35
N TRP A 133 14.81 -11.55 5.21
CA TRP A 133 14.10 -12.80 4.87
C TRP A 133 12.64 -12.81 5.32
N GLY A 134 12.11 -11.66 5.76
CA GLY A 134 10.71 -11.55 6.19
C GLY A 134 10.42 -12.12 7.57
N LYS A 135 11.45 -12.43 8.38
CA LYS A 135 11.27 -12.94 9.74
C LYS A 135 11.18 -11.78 10.74
N PRO A 136 10.26 -11.84 11.73
CA PRO A 136 10.13 -10.82 12.77
C PRO A 136 11.44 -10.51 13.49
N MET A 137 11.72 -9.22 13.66
CA MET A 137 12.81 -8.75 14.50
C MET A 137 12.39 -8.71 15.96
N ARG A 138 13.37 -8.94 16.84
CA ARG A 138 13.20 -8.86 18.30
C ARG A 138 14.12 -7.82 18.92
N ASN A 139 15.31 -7.65 18.37
CA ASN A 139 16.29 -6.68 18.88
C ASN A 139 15.90 -5.27 18.40
N PRO A 140 15.60 -4.32 19.28
CA PRO A 140 15.27 -2.94 18.91
C PRO A 140 16.47 -2.20 18.27
N ASN A 141 17.69 -2.62 18.60
CA ASN A 141 18.93 -2.06 18.06
C ASN A 141 19.37 -2.74 16.76
N GLY A 142 18.47 -3.50 16.12
CA GLY A 142 18.75 -4.09 14.81
C GLY A 142 18.92 -3.05 13.70
N ARG A 143 19.18 -3.53 12.49
CA ARG A 143 19.31 -2.72 11.28
C ARG A 143 18.09 -1.80 11.11
N GLN A 144 18.31 -0.49 11.16
CA GLN A 144 17.27 0.52 11.41
C GLN A 144 16.21 0.60 10.29
N GLU A 145 16.63 0.42 9.04
CA GLU A 145 15.72 0.32 7.89
C GLU A 145 14.78 -0.89 7.97
N CYS A 146 15.11 -1.92 8.73
CA CYS A 146 14.24 -3.08 8.88
C CYS A 146 12.99 -2.84 9.74
N PHE A 147 12.87 -1.65 10.32
CA PHE A 147 11.67 -1.17 11.00
C PHE A 147 10.82 -0.22 10.14
N ASN A 148 11.25 0.08 8.91
CA ASN A 148 10.56 1.01 8.01
C ASN A 148 9.53 0.31 7.14
N PHE A 149 8.34 0.91 7.04
CA PHE A 149 7.21 0.44 6.27
C PHE A 149 6.68 1.50 5.30
N ILE A 150 6.03 1.02 4.25
CA ILE A 150 5.14 1.80 3.40
C ILE A 150 3.72 1.25 3.60
N LYS A 151 2.75 2.14 3.86
CA LYS A 151 1.34 1.82 4.00
C LYS A 151 0.61 2.19 2.73
N TYR A 152 -0.15 1.27 2.16
CA TYR A 152 -0.90 1.49 0.93
C TYR A 152 -2.23 0.73 0.94
N ASN A 153 -3.16 1.13 0.08
CA ASN A 153 -4.43 0.42 -0.07
C ASN A 153 -4.24 -0.80 -1.00
N PRO A 154 -4.46 -2.04 -0.53
CA PRO A 154 -4.26 -3.24 -1.33
C PRO A 154 -5.27 -3.40 -2.47
N HIS A 155 -6.36 -2.64 -2.45
CA HIS A 155 -7.40 -2.62 -3.48
C HIS A 155 -7.28 -1.43 -4.42
N PHE A 156 -6.22 -0.62 -4.29
CA PHE A 156 -6.01 0.48 -5.21
C PHE A 156 -5.59 -0.06 -6.58
N ASP A 157 -6.48 0.11 -7.55
CA ASP A 157 -6.18 -0.08 -8.96
C ASP A 157 -6.10 1.30 -9.64
N ILE A 158 -4.92 1.62 -10.16
CA ILE A 158 -4.68 2.86 -10.87
C ILE A 158 -5.55 2.99 -12.13
N LYS A 159 -5.87 1.88 -12.81
CA LYS A 159 -6.72 1.91 -14.00
C LYS A 159 -8.14 2.29 -13.63
N HIS A 160 -8.68 1.65 -12.60
CA HIS A 160 -9.99 2.00 -12.06
C HIS A 160 -10.05 3.44 -11.55
N HIS A 161 -9.04 3.87 -10.79
CA HIS A 161 -8.94 5.25 -10.31
C HIS A 161 -8.93 6.26 -11.46
N ASN A 162 -8.07 6.04 -12.47
CA ASN A 162 -7.99 6.93 -13.64
C ASN A 162 -9.31 6.97 -14.40
N SER A 163 -9.99 5.83 -14.58
CA SER A 163 -11.31 5.76 -15.23
C SER A 163 -12.31 6.68 -14.54
N LEU A 164 -12.40 6.64 -13.20
CA LEU A 164 -13.33 7.47 -12.42
C LEU A 164 -13.00 8.96 -12.51
N VAL A 165 -11.71 9.31 -12.47
CA VAL A 165 -11.29 10.72 -12.59
C VAL A 165 -11.60 11.25 -13.99
N THR A 166 -11.33 10.46 -15.04
CA THR A 166 -11.63 10.87 -16.42
C THR A 166 -13.12 10.95 -16.72
N SER A 167 -13.96 10.08 -16.14
CA SER A 167 -15.41 10.13 -16.33
C SER A 167 -16.02 11.39 -15.70
N ASN A 168 -15.54 11.79 -14.52
CA ASN A 168 -16.04 13.00 -13.85
C ASN A 168 -15.60 14.29 -14.58
N MET A 169 -14.48 14.27 -15.30
CA MET A 169 -14.05 15.41 -16.14
C MET A 169 -14.82 15.54 -17.46
N ALA A 170 -15.62 14.54 -17.84
CA ALA A 170 -16.48 14.61 -19.03
C ALA A 170 -17.83 15.29 -18.76
N THR A 171 -18.20 15.51 -17.49
CA THR A 171 -19.49 16.10 -17.08
C THR A 171 -19.43 17.60 -16.80
N GLU A 172 -18.23 18.18 -16.72
CA GLU A 172 -18.05 19.63 -16.62
C GLU A 172 -18.04 20.26 -18.02
N PRO A 173 -18.91 21.25 -18.32
CA PRO A 173 -18.86 21.94 -19.59
C PRO A 173 -17.55 22.72 -19.67
N ARG A 174 -16.59 22.19 -20.45
CA ARG A 174 -15.36 22.91 -20.79
C ARG A 174 -15.76 24.23 -21.45
N LEU A 175 -15.57 25.34 -20.74
CA LEU A 175 -15.50 26.65 -21.36
C LEU A 175 -14.35 26.60 -22.38
N VAL A 176 -14.72 26.47 -23.65
CA VAL A 176 -13.78 26.50 -24.76
C VAL A 176 -13.22 27.92 -24.82
N VAL A 177 -12.06 28.12 -24.20
CA VAL A 177 -11.24 29.30 -24.46
C VAL A 177 -10.77 29.20 -25.90
N ARG A 178 -11.47 29.89 -26.80
CA ARG A 178 -11.08 30.03 -28.21
C ARG A 178 -9.70 30.70 -28.24
N LYS A 179 -8.70 29.99 -28.74
CA LYS A 179 -7.40 30.59 -29.07
C LYS A 179 -7.63 31.69 -30.13
N PRO A 180 -7.08 32.90 -29.97
CA PRO A 180 -7.19 33.92 -31.02
C PRO A 180 -6.53 33.44 -32.31
N ALA A 181 -7.21 33.69 -33.43
CA ALA A 181 -6.68 33.38 -34.75
C ALA A 181 -5.45 34.27 -35.05
N LEU A 182 -4.32 33.65 -35.36
CA LEU A 182 -3.14 34.33 -35.88
C LEU A 182 -3.44 34.85 -37.29
N ILE A 183 -3.35 36.17 -37.45
CA ILE A 183 -3.45 36.85 -38.75
C ILE A 183 -2.29 36.40 -39.63
N ARG A 184 -2.62 35.88 -40.82
CA ARG A 184 -1.67 35.35 -41.80
C ARG A 184 -1.08 36.50 -42.64
N ALA A 185 0.22 36.76 -42.52
CA ALA A 185 0.95 37.67 -43.41
C ALA A 185 1.14 37.03 -44.81
N PRO A 186 1.13 37.82 -45.91
CA PRO A 186 1.20 37.28 -47.26
C PRO A 186 2.64 36.88 -47.65
N LYS A 187 2.72 35.80 -48.41
CA LYS A 187 3.95 35.17 -48.95
C LYS A 187 4.64 36.08 -49.97
N LYS A 188 5.96 36.22 -49.88
CA LYS A 188 6.82 36.56 -51.03
C LYS A 188 7.78 35.39 -51.32
N PHE A 189 8.13 35.32 -52.59
CA PHE A 189 8.62 34.17 -53.35
C PHE A 189 9.99 33.59 -52.90
N LEU A 190 10.13 32.27 -53.09
CA LEU A 190 11.40 31.52 -53.09
C LEU A 190 12.29 31.95 -54.27
N PRO A 191 13.61 31.73 -54.15
CA PRO A 191 14.18 30.63 -54.94
C PRO A 191 15.06 29.68 -54.12
N SER A 192 15.09 28.43 -54.60
CA SER A 192 15.80 27.28 -54.08
C SER A 192 17.32 27.47 -54.06
N SER A 193 17.97 26.93 -53.02
CA SER A 193 19.26 26.26 -53.15
C SER A 193 19.52 25.36 -51.94
N ASP A 194 20.33 24.35 -52.24
CA ASP A 194 20.52 23.06 -51.60
C ASP A 194 21.38 23.12 -50.33
N GLY A 195 21.33 22.07 -49.51
CA GLY A 195 22.39 21.77 -48.53
C GLY A 195 22.02 21.71 -47.06
N GLY A 196 21.87 20.47 -46.56
CA GLY A 196 22.32 20.07 -45.21
C GLY A 196 21.42 20.43 -44.03
N ARG A 197 20.58 19.47 -43.58
CA ARG A 197 19.89 19.56 -42.29
C ARG A 197 20.17 18.32 -41.44
N GLU A 198 21.09 18.49 -40.50
CA GLU A 198 21.22 17.63 -39.32
C GLU A 198 19.87 17.50 -38.63
N THR A 199 19.44 16.26 -38.39
CA THR A 199 18.24 15.97 -37.62
C THR A 199 18.66 15.41 -36.27
N HIS A 200 18.56 16.25 -35.23
CA HIS A 200 18.58 15.79 -33.84
C HIS A 200 17.36 14.89 -33.59
N ARG A 201 17.56 13.57 -33.66
CA ARG A 201 16.55 12.58 -33.24
C ARG A 201 16.55 12.48 -31.73
N HIS A 202 15.47 12.95 -31.10
CA HIS A 202 15.13 12.55 -29.74
C HIS A 202 14.83 11.05 -29.70
N ARG A 203 15.72 10.30 -29.05
CA ARG A 203 15.67 8.85 -28.90
C ARG A 203 14.72 8.48 -27.77
N HIS A 204 13.52 8.02 -28.10
CA HIS A 204 12.66 7.28 -27.16
C HIS A 204 13.17 5.84 -27.07
N ASN A 205 13.74 5.47 -25.92
CA ASN A 205 14.11 4.08 -25.64
C ASN A 205 12.84 3.26 -25.34
N ARG A 206 12.32 2.60 -26.39
CA ARG A 206 11.30 1.56 -26.31
C ARG A 206 11.99 0.24 -25.98
N TRP A 207 11.88 -0.22 -24.73
CA TRP A 207 12.28 -1.57 -24.34
C TRP A 207 11.39 -2.58 -25.07
N LYS A 208 11.94 -3.24 -26.10
CA LYS A 208 11.32 -4.40 -26.74
C LYS A 208 11.58 -5.62 -25.87
N ILE A 209 10.50 -6.31 -25.50
CA ILE A 209 10.52 -7.70 -25.03
C ILE A 209 11.04 -8.55 -26.18
N ARG A 210 12.12 -9.30 -25.94
CA ARG A 210 12.64 -10.34 -26.84
C ARG A 210 11.80 -11.59 -26.63
N GLU A 211 11.05 -12.00 -27.63
CA GLU A 211 10.65 -13.39 -27.78
C GLU A 211 11.89 -14.13 -28.29
N ASP A 212 12.50 -14.96 -27.42
CA ASP A 212 13.50 -15.92 -27.85
C ASP A 212 12.79 -17.27 -28.06
N GLU A 213 12.75 -17.67 -29.32
CA GLU A 213 12.35 -18.99 -29.79
C GLU A 213 13.24 -20.07 -29.15
N VAL A 214 12.61 -21.10 -28.57
CA VAL A 214 13.28 -22.34 -28.18
C VAL A 214 12.97 -23.40 -29.22
N SER A 215 13.94 -23.69 -30.09
CA SER A 215 13.96 -24.89 -30.92
C SER A 215 14.59 -26.09 -30.17
N PRO A 216 14.19 -27.34 -30.46
CA PRO A 216 14.26 -28.45 -29.51
C PRO A 216 15.61 -29.19 -29.54
N ARG A 217 16.21 -29.43 -28.37
CA ARG A 217 17.39 -30.30 -28.21
C ARG A 217 16.99 -31.69 -27.68
N ARG A 218 17.18 -32.65 -28.59
CA ARG A 218 17.47 -34.09 -28.46
C ARG A 218 17.39 -34.73 -27.06
N ARG A 219 16.46 -35.68 -27.01
CA ARG A 219 16.43 -36.97 -26.29
C ARG A 219 17.84 -37.47 -25.90
N HIS A 220 18.06 -37.67 -24.60
CA HIS A 220 19.09 -38.58 -24.08
C HIS A 220 18.42 -39.61 -23.18
N GLU A 221 18.72 -40.87 -23.49
CA GLU A 221 18.21 -42.10 -22.89
C GLU A 221 18.39 -42.19 -21.38
N SER A 222 17.36 -42.80 -20.80
CA SER A 222 17.27 -43.38 -19.46
C SER A 222 18.39 -44.40 -19.22
N ARG A 223 19.10 -44.27 -18.11
CA ARG A 223 19.79 -45.41 -17.46
C ARG A 223 19.29 -45.50 -16.02
N LEU A 224 18.36 -46.44 -15.82
CA LEU A 224 17.95 -47.00 -14.54
C LEU A 224 18.84 -48.22 -14.27
N LEU A 225 19.60 -48.20 -13.17
CA LEU A 225 20.10 -49.37 -12.42
C LEU A 225 20.25 -48.89 -10.97
N GLU A 226 19.25 -49.13 -10.13
CA GLU A 226 19.10 -50.30 -9.23
C GLU A 226 19.66 -50.04 -7.84
N ALA A 227 18.75 -49.99 -6.86
CA ALA A 227 19.03 -50.21 -5.46
C ALA A 227 17.90 -51.07 -4.89
N ASN A 228 18.18 -52.34 -4.57
CA ASN A 228 17.81 -53.02 -3.33
C ASN A 228 17.98 -54.55 -3.42
N LYS A 229 18.78 -55.09 -2.49
CA LYS A 229 18.44 -56.16 -1.51
C LYS A 229 19.71 -56.94 -1.12
N TYR A 230 20.21 -56.73 0.09
CA TYR A 230 20.26 -57.65 1.24
C TYR A 230 21.03 -56.98 2.37
#